data_AF-A0A5B6WK42-F1
#
_entry.id   AF-A0A5B6WK42-F1
#
_cell.length_a   1.000
_cell.length_b   1.000
_cell.length_c   1.000
_cell.angle_alpha   90.00
_cell.angle_beta   90.00
_cell.angle_gamma   90.00
#
_symmetry.space_group_name_H-M   'P 1'
#
loop_
_entity.id
_entity.type
_entity.pdbx_description
1 polymer ?
#
loop_
_entity_poly.entity_id
_entity_poly.type
_entity_poly.pdbx_seq_one_letter_code
_entity_poly.pdbx_strand_id
1 'polypeptide(L)'
;MLKEDGGIKAMLGMVRSGNNDVVAQVARGLANFAKCESRAMVQGHRKGRSLLMEDCALEWLIDNCNTTSASTRRHIELALSHLAQNEDNAGDFISSGALQELQRISNESSREDIRNLAKKMLKSNPVFQGEMRLGQQ
;
A
#
# COMPACT_ATOMS: atom_id res chain seq x y z
N MET A 1 19.86 5.38 9.13
CA MET A 1 18.43 5.76 8.92
C MET A 1 17.67 4.47 8.62
N LEU A 2 16.42 4.30 9.04
CA LEU A 2 15.74 2.98 9.01
C LEU A 2 15.79 2.23 7.66
N LYS A 3 15.86 2.96 6.54
CA LYS A 3 16.15 2.39 5.21
C LYS A 3 17.58 1.84 5.11
N GLU A 4 18.58 2.68 5.40
CA GLU A 4 20.01 2.33 5.36
C GLU A 4 20.34 1.17 6.31
N ASP A 5 19.61 1.07 7.42
CA ASP A 5 19.76 0.01 8.41
C ASP A 5 19.01 -1.29 8.01
N GLY A 6 18.39 -1.32 6.81
CA GLY A 6 17.66 -2.49 6.30
C GLY A 6 16.34 -2.79 7.02
N GLY A 7 15.75 -1.80 7.68
CA GLY A 7 14.59 -1.97 8.56
C GLY A 7 13.35 -2.53 7.85
N ILE A 8 13.11 -2.17 6.59
CA ILE A 8 11.98 -2.72 5.81
C ILE A 8 12.21 -4.22 5.55
N LYS A 9 13.40 -4.60 5.10
CA LYS A 9 13.77 -6.01 4.91
C LYS A 9 13.71 -6.80 6.20
N ALA A 10 14.12 -6.21 7.32
CA ALA A 10 14.01 -6.84 8.64
C ALA A 10 12.55 -7.10 9.02
N MET A 11 11.66 -6.12 8.85
CA MET A 11 10.22 -6.30 9.07
C MET A 11 9.63 -7.42 8.18
N LEU A 12 10.00 -7.45 6.90
CA LEU A 12 9.60 -8.53 5.98
C LEU A 12 10.23 -9.88 6.35
N GLY A 13 11.38 -9.90 7.03
CA GLY A 13 11.94 -11.10 7.64
C GLY A 13 11.08 -11.62 8.79
N MET A 14 10.53 -10.73 9.62
CA MET A 14 9.72 -11.10 10.79
C MET A 14 8.41 -11.82 10.42
N VAL A 15 7.81 -11.49 9.28
CA VAL A 15 6.56 -12.15 8.83
C VAL A 15 6.77 -13.65 8.56
N ARG A 16 8.01 -14.09 8.30
CA ARG A 16 8.36 -15.51 8.10
C ARG A 16 8.22 -16.35 9.38
N SER A 17 8.06 -15.71 10.54
CA SER A 17 7.73 -16.41 11.78
C SER A 17 6.38 -17.13 11.74
N GLY A 18 5.47 -16.70 10.85
CA GLY A 18 4.09 -17.21 10.76
C GLY A 18 3.20 -16.84 11.95
N ASN A 19 3.72 -16.10 12.93
CA ASN A 19 2.96 -15.67 14.09
C ASN A 19 2.01 -14.52 13.69
N ASN A 20 0.71 -14.73 13.88
CA ASN A 20 -0.34 -13.78 13.51
C ASN A 20 -0.17 -12.39 14.14
N ASP A 21 0.29 -12.31 15.39
CA ASP A 21 0.50 -11.04 16.08
C ASP A 21 1.69 -10.28 15.49
N VAL A 22 2.77 -11.01 15.16
CA VAL A 22 3.94 -10.44 14.48
C VAL A 22 3.52 -9.90 13.11
N VAL A 23 2.80 -10.69 12.32
CA VAL A 23 2.27 -10.28 11.01
C VAL A 23 1.39 -9.03 11.14
N ALA A 24 0.52 -8.97 12.15
CA ALA A 24 -0.33 -7.81 12.40
C ALA A 24 0.49 -6.55 12.74
N GLN A 25 1.55 -6.66 13.55
CA GLN A 25 2.41 -5.51 13.87
C GLN A 25 3.23 -5.06 12.66
N VAL A 26 3.73 -6.00 11.84
CA VAL A 26 4.42 -5.63 10.59
C VAL A 26 3.47 -4.89 9.66
N ALA A 27 2.26 -5.41 9.41
CA ALA A 27 1.27 -4.73 8.59
C ALA A 27 0.94 -3.32 9.12
N ARG A 28 0.78 -3.17 10.44
CA ARG A 28 0.58 -1.87 11.07
C ARG A 28 1.77 -0.92 10.88
N GLY A 29 2.99 -1.44 11.03
CA GLY A 29 4.23 -0.70 10.79
C GLY A 29 4.29 -0.16 9.36
N LEU A 30 4.09 -1.03 8.36
CA LEU A 30 4.07 -0.65 6.94
C LEU A 30 3.01 0.42 6.64
N ALA A 31 1.80 0.28 7.20
CA ALA A 31 0.74 1.29 7.05
C ALA A 31 1.14 2.66 7.60
N ASN A 32 1.82 2.68 8.74
CA ASN A 32 2.32 3.93 9.33
C ASN A 32 3.44 4.54 8.50
N PHE A 33 4.37 3.72 7.96
CA PHE A 33 5.40 4.20 7.05
C PHE A 33 4.80 4.84 5.80
N ALA A 34 3.88 4.14 5.14
CA ALA A 34 3.18 4.66 3.97
C ALA A 34 2.49 6.01 4.24
N LYS A 35 1.81 6.12 5.39
CA LYS A 35 1.14 7.36 5.82
C LYS A 35 2.12 8.51 6.09
N CYS A 36 3.24 8.23 6.75
CA CYS A 36 4.25 9.23 7.04
C CYS A 36 4.93 9.74 5.77
N GLU A 37 5.28 8.82 4.86
CA GLU A 37 5.83 9.18 3.55
C GLU A 37 4.83 10.00 2.74
N SER A 38 3.56 9.57 2.64
CA SER A 38 2.56 10.32 1.87
C SER A 38 2.35 11.75 2.39
N ARG A 39 2.37 11.95 3.72
CA ARG A 39 2.33 13.29 4.34
C ARG A 39 3.55 14.13 3.98
N ALA A 40 4.75 13.55 4.03
CA ALA A 40 5.98 14.26 3.66
C ALA A 40 5.98 14.67 2.17
N MET A 41 5.44 13.82 1.29
CA MET A 41 5.25 14.15 -0.13
C MET A 41 4.27 15.31 -0.34
N VAL A 42 3.10 15.26 0.30
CA VAL A 42 2.07 16.31 0.18
C VAL A 42 2.58 17.66 0.70
N GLN A 43 3.46 17.66 1.69
CA GLN A 43 4.10 18.88 2.21
C GLN A 43 5.32 19.33 1.39
N GLY A 44 5.71 18.60 0.35
CA GLY A 44 6.88 18.91 -0.48
C GLY A 44 8.23 18.63 0.18
N HIS A 45 8.25 18.01 1.37
CA HIS A 45 9.48 17.63 2.08
C HIS A 45 10.17 16.40 1.48
N ARG A 46 9.47 15.65 0.63
CA ARG A 46 9.96 14.46 -0.04
C ARG A 46 9.42 14.42 -1.46
N LYS A 47 10.16 13.79 -2.38
CA LYS A 47 9.75 13.50 -3.76
C LYS A 47 10.21 12.10 -4.14
N GLY A 48 9.68 11.54 -5.22
CA GLY A 48 10.07 10.25 -5.75
C GLY A 48 9.26 9.09 -5.18
N ARG A 49 9.62 7.89 -5.61
CA ARG A 49 8.96 6.64 -5.22
C ARG A 49 9.10 6.36 -3.71
N SER A 50 8.09 5.72 -3.12
CA SER A 50 8.15 5.27 -1.72
C SER A 50 9.22 4.20 -1.53
N LEU A 51 9.86 4.20 -0.36
CA LEU A 51 10.84 3.17 0.01
C LEU A 51 10.23 1.79 0.13
N LEU A 52 8.93 1.71 0.44
CA LEU A 52 8.21 0.45 0.49
C LEU A 52 8.10 -0.22 -0.89
N MET A 53 8.29 0.54 -1.98
CA MET A 53 8.36 -0.04 -3.33
C MET A 53 9.71 -0.63 -3.65
N GLU A 54 10.78 -0.16 -3.00
CA GLU A 54 12.15 -0.56 -3.32
C GLU A 54 12.54 -1.88 -2.64
N ASP A 55 11.95 -2.19 -1.49
CA ASP A 55 12.31 -3.33 -0.64
C ASP A 55 11.28 -4.49 -0.71
N CYS A 56 10.59 -4.65 -1.83
CA CYS A 56 9.58 -5.69 -2.06
C CYS A 56 8.41 -5.73 -1.06
N ALA A 57 8.12 -4.62 -0.38
CA ALA A 57 7.01 -4.58 0.57
C ALA A 57 5.66 -4.54 -0.15
N LEU A 58 5.62 -4.02 -1.38
CA LEU A 58 4.41 -3.96 -2.20
C LEU A 58 3.86 -5.35 -2.51
N GLU A 59 4.72 -6.27 -2.95
CA GLU A 59 4.39 -7.66 -3.26
C GLU A 59 3.84 -8.35 -2.02
N TRP A 60 4.49 -8.18 -0.87
CA TRP A 60 4.00 -8.74 0.38
C TRP A 60 2.61 -8.19 0.76
N LEU A 61 2.37 -6.88 0.58
CA LEU A 61 1.07 -6.29 0.85
C LEU A 61 -0.02 -6.86 -0.07
N ILE A 62 0.26 -7.06 -1.35
CA ILE A 62 -0.68 -7.63 -2.32
C ILE A 62 -1.03 -9.07 -1.93
N ASP A 63 -0.02 -9.92 -1.72
CA ASP A 63 -0.19 -11.34 -1.38
C ASP A 63 -1.00 -11.56 -0.10
N ASN A 64 -0.92 -10.61 0.84
CA ASN A 64 -1.55 -10.71 2.16
C ASN A 64 -2.87 -9.92 2.29
N CYS A 65 -3.24 -9.15 1.25
CA CYS A 65 -4.43 -8.29 1.25
C CYS A 65 -5.74 -9.07 1.41
N ASN A 66 -5.78 -10.34 0.97
CA ASN A 66 -7.00 -11.15 0.98
C ASN A 66 -6.93 -12.40 1.88
N THR A 67 -5.74 -12.76 2.35
CA THR A 67 -5.48 -14.02 3.08
C THR A 67 -5.39 -13.83 4.59
N THR A 68 -5.19 -12.60 5.06
CA THR A 68 -5.04 -12.28 6.48
C THR A 68 -6.38 -12.03 7.19
N SER A 69 -6.38 -12.11 8.53
CA SER A 69 -7.54 -11.79 9.36
C SER A 69 -8.03 -10.36 9.14
N ALA A 70 -9.30 -10.07 9.41
CA ALA A 70 -9.88 -8.73 9.18
C ALA A 70 -9.11 -7.60 9.89
N SER A 71 -8.57 -7.86 11.10
CA SER A 71 -7.80 -6.88 11.87
C SER A 71 -6.43 -6.58 11.26
N THR A 72 -5.78 -7.58 10.65
CA THR A 72 -4.51 -7.40 9.92
C THR A 72 -4.76 -6.76 8.56
N ARG A 73 -5.78 -7.27 7.85
CA ARG A 73 -6.18 -6.83 6.53
C ARG A 73 -6.41 -5.33 6.45
N ARG A 74 -7.15 -4.75 7.41
CA ARG A 74 -7.36 -3.29 7.43
C ARG A 74 -6.05 -2.49 7.41
N HIS A 75 -4.97 -2.99 8.03
CA HIS A 75 -3.68 -2.29 8.02
C HIS A 75 -3.01 -2.39 6.65
N ILE A 76 -3.11 -3.55 6.00
CA ILE A 76 -2.64 -3.75 4.63
C ILE A 76 -3.40 -2.85 3.64
N GLU A 77 -4.73 -2.82 3.72
CA GLU A 77 -5.57 -1.97 2.87
C GLU A 77 -5.27 -0.47 3.09
N LEU A 78 -5.03 -0.05 4.34
CA LEU A 78 -4.56 1.30 4.67
C LEU A 78 -3.19 1.60 4.05
N ALA A 79 -2.24 0.66 4.12
CA ALA A 79 -0.92 0.82 3.54
C ALA A 79 -1.01 1.03 2.02
N LEU A 80 -1.74 0.16 1.31
CA LEU A 80 -1.97 0.28 -0.14
C LEU A 80 -2.65 1.62 -0.48
N SER A 81 -3.68 2.01 0.27
CA SER A 81 -4.38 3.28 0.05
C SER A 81 -3.51 4.52 0.31
N HIS A 82 -2.54 4.43 1.23
CA HIS A 82 -1.57 5.50 1.49
C HIS A 82 -0.48 5.55 0.41
N LEU A 83 0.00 4.40 -0.05
CA LEU A 83 0.99 4.33 -1.12
C LEU A 83 0.45 4.87 -2.44
N ALA A 84 -0.84 4.65 -2.71
CA ALA A 84 -1.55 5.16 -3.88
C ALA A 84 -1.68 6.71 -3.92
N GLN A 85 -1.41 7.42 -2.81
CA GLN A 85 -1.40 8.89 -2.78
C GLN A 85 -0.21 9.48 -3.53
N ASN A 86 0.86 8.73 -3.71
CA ASN A 86 2.05 9.19 -4.41
C ASN A 86 1.95 8.81 -5.90
N GLU A 87 1.87 9.78 -6.78
CA GLU A 87 1.78 9.53 -8.23
C GLU A 87 3.03 8.84 -8.78
N ASP A 88 4.20 9.06 -8.17
CA ASP A 88 5.45 8.39 -8.53
C ASP A 88 5.41 6.86 -8.30
N ASN A 89 4.44 6.36 -7.53
CA ASN A 89 4.22 4.93 -7.31
C ASN A 89 3.28 4.30 -8.36
N ALA A 90 2.64 5.09 -9.23
CA ALA A 90 1.52 4.61 -10.04
C ALA A 90 1.93 3.52 -11.04
N GLY A 91 3.14 3.63 -11.63
CA GLY A 91 3.67 2.63 -12.54
C GLY A 91 3.86 1.27 -11.87
N ASP A 92 4.45 1.25 -10.67
CA ASP A 92 4.63 0.02 -9.90
C ASP A 92 3.28 -0.62 -9.57
N PHE A 93 2.30 0.20 -9.15
CA PHE A 93 0.94 -0.27 -8.85
C PHE A 93 0.27 -1.00 -10.01
N ILE A 94 0.48 -0.51 -11.23
CA ILE A 94 -0.07 -1.12 -12.45
C ILE A 94 0.67 -2.42 -12.74
N SER A 95 2.00 -2.37 -12.78
CA SER A 95 2.83 -3.54 -13.14
C SER A 95 2.73 -4.70 -12.15
N SER A 96 2.46 -4.42 -10.86
CA SER A 96 2.45 -5.42 -9.80
C SER A 96 1.06 -6.00 -9.51
N GLY A 97 0.00 -5.47 -10.12
CA GLY A 97 -1.38 -5.84 -9.78
C GLY A 97 -1.98 -5.11 -8.56
N ALA A 98 -1.27 -4.14 -7.98
CA ALA A 98 -1.78 -3.42 -6.81
C ALA A 98 -2.97 -2.50 -7.15
N LEU A 99 -3.08 -2.03 -8.40
CA LEU A 99 -4.22 -1.24 -8.84
C LEU A 99 -5.53 -2.03 -8.73
N GLN A 100 -5.52 -3.32 -9.06
CA GLN A 100 -6.66 -4.22 -8.97
C GLN A 100 -7.07 -4.43 -7.51
N GLU A 101 -6.09 -4.61 -6.61
CA GLU A 101 -6.35 -4.66 -5.17
C GLU A 101 -6.92 -3.33 -4.66
N LEU A 102 -6.44 -2.19 -5.14
CA LEU A 102 -6.97 -0.87 -4.77
C LEU A 102 -8.42 -0.69 -5.24
N GLN A 103 -8.76 -1.15 -6.45
CA GLN A 103 -10.14 -1.19 -6.95
C GLN A 103 -11.03 -2.07 -6.07
N ARG A 104 -10.57 -3.28 -5.74
CA ARG A 104 -11.27 -4.21 -4.85
C ARG A 104 -11.53 -3.58 -3.48
N ILE A 105 -10.49 -3.01 -2.85
CA ILE A 105 -10.59 -2.30 -1.56
C ILE A 105 -11.64 -1.19 -1.65
N SER A 106 -11.66 -0.42 -2.73
CA SER A 106 -12.60 0.68 -2.91
C SER A 106 -14.07 0.23 -2.90
N ASN A 107 -14.34 -1.01 -3.32
CA ASN A 107 -15.69 -1.57 -3.41
C ASN A 107 -16.05 -2.44 -2.20
N GLU A 108 -15.10 -3.19 -1.68
CA GLU A 108 -15.36 -4.35 -0.80
C GLU A 108 -14.81 -4.21 0.62
N SER A 109 -13.88 -3.28 0.90
CA SER A 109 -13.31 -3.17 2.24
C SER A 109 -14.43 -2.98 3.27
N SER A 110 -14.38 -3.66 4.41
CA SER A 110 -15.41 -3.54 5.46
C SER A 110 -15.37 -2.17 6.15
N ARG A 111 -14.29 -1.42 5.97
CA ARG A 111 -13.99 -0.14 6.60
C ARG A 111 -14.30 1.01 5.66
N GLU A 112 -15.34 1.79 5.99
CA GLU A 112 -15.81 2.88 5.14
C GLU A 112 -14.75 3.96 4.89
N ASP A 113 -13.97 4.31 5.91
CA ASP A 113 -12.87 5.26 5.82
C ASP A 113 -11.80 4.81 4.81
N ILE A 114 -11.48 3.50 4.81
CA ILE A 114 -10.53 2.89 3.88
C ILE A 114 -11.11 2.84 2.46
N ARG A 115 -12.37 2.39 2.31
CA ARG A 115 -13.06 2.39 1.00
C ARG A 115 -13.04 3.78 0.37
N ASN A 116 -13.39 4.80 1.15
CA ASN A 116 -13.47 6.18 0.67
C ASN A 116 -12.10 6.74 0.30
N LEU A 117 -11.05 6.39 1.06
CA LEU A 117 -9.68 6.75 0.71
C LEU A 117 -9.25 6.10 -0.61
N ALA A 118 -9.48 4.80 -0.79
CA ALA A 118 -9.16 4.09 -2.02
C ALA A 118 -9.92 4.67 -3.24
N LYS A 119 -11.23 4.94 -3.10
CA LYS A 119 -12.03 5.62 -4.13
C LYS A 119 -11.45 6.98 -4.50
N LYS A 120 -11.01 7.75 -3.51
CA LYS A 120 -10.39 9.05 -3.74
C LYS A 120 -9.11 8.89 -4.57
N MET A 121 -8.25 7.93 -4.23
CA MET A 121 -6.98 7.70 -4.94
C MET A 121 -7.18 7.30 -6.39
N LEU A 122 -8.12 6.38 -6.64
CA LEU A 122 -8.47 5.97 -8.00
C LEU A 122 -8.95 7.17 -8.82
N LYS A 123 -9.71 8.11 -8.24
CA LYS A 123 -10.24 9.28 -8.93
C LYS A 123 -9.23 10.41 -9.12
N SER A 124 -8.33 10.62 -8.16
CA SER A 124 -7.40 11.75 -8.18
C SER A 124 -6.15 11.49 -8.99
N ASN A 125 -5.75 10.24 -9.18
CA ASN A 125 -4.54 9.90 -9.91
C ASN A 125 -4.87 9.69 -11.42
N PRO A 126 -4.34 10.54 -12.32
CA PRO A 126 -4.65 10.46 -13.75
C PRO A 126 -4.10 9.18 -14.40
N VAL A 127 -3.00 8.62 -13.90
CA VAL A 127 -2.40 7.37 -14.41
C VAL A 127 -3.33 6.20 -14.14
N PHE A 128 -3.90 6.11 -12.93
CA PHE A 128 -4.90 5.09 -12.60
C PHE A 128 -6.17 5.24 -13.44
N GLN A 129 -6.65 6.46 -13.64
CA GLN A 129 -7.80 6.72 -14.51
C GLN A 129 -7.56 6.29 -15.96
N GLY A 130 -6.34 6.53 -16.48
CA GLY A 130 -5.95 6.09 -17.81
C GLY A 130 -5.97 4.56 -17.94
N GLU A 131 -5.27 3.87 -17.04
CA GLU A 131 -5.19 2.40 -17.03
C GLU A 131 -6.57 1.74 -16.91
N MET A 132 -7.41 2.26 -16.01
CA MET A 132 -8.76 1.72 -15.80
C MET A 132 -9.67 1.84 -17.02
N ARG A 133 -9.44 2.81 -17.91
CA ARG A 133 -10.20 2.94 -19.16
C ARG A 133 -9.72 1.97 -20.24
N LEU A 134 -8.42 1.64 -20.23
CA LEU A 134 -7.84 0.68 -21.18
C LEU A 134 -8.30 -0.74 -20.89
N GLY A 135 -8.41 -1.14 -19.62
CA GLY A 135 -8.90 -2.47 -19.22
C GLY A 135 -10.41 -2.70 -19.37
N GLN A 136 -11.16 -1.72 -19.88
CA GLN A 136 -12.61 -1.81 -20.14
C GLN A 136 -12.94 -2.01 -21.63
N GLN A 137 -11.93 -2.16 -22.49
CA GLN A 137 -12.05 -2.52 -23.91
C GLN A 137 -11.67 -3.98 -24.13
#